data_AF-Q5C2R7-F1
#
_entry.id   AF-Q5C2R7-F1
#
_cell.length_a   1.000
_cell.length_b   1.000
_cell.length_c   1.000
_cell.angle_alpha   90.00
_cell.angle_beta   90.00
_cell.angle_gamma   90.00
#
_symmetry.space_group_name_H-M   'P 1'
#
loop_
_entity.id
_entity.type
_entity.pdbx_description
1 polymer ?
#
loop_
_entity_poly.entity_id
_entity_poly.type
_entity_poly.pdbx_seq_one_letter_code
_entity_poly.pdbx_strand_id
1 'polypeptide(L)'
;MNTWTKGTNYPLVIVHRNDSNVFYFQQIHYFVPIDNNSVSLHEYSWKIPITYKSAETNDWGDVKTIWMMNNTMNETLDIEPSGWYLLNVNQSGFYRVHYGDNNWLLLIKHCKQ
;
A
#
# COMPACT_ATOMS: atom_id res chain seq x y z
N MET A 1 -6.90 -13.42 10.41
CA MET A 1 -8.18 -12.72 10.66
C MET A 1 -8.25 -11.98 11.98
N ASN A 2 -7.58 -12.42 13.05
CA ASN A 2 -7.62 -11.71 14.34
C ASN A 2 -7.24 -10.22 14.28
N THR A 3 -6.34 -9.82 13.37
CA THR A 3 -5.97 -8.41 13.13
C THR A 3 -7.06 -7.60 12.40
N TRP A 4 -7.98 -8.25 11.70
CA TRP A 4 -9.01 -7.57 10.91
C TRP A 4 -10.35 -7.47 11.64
N THR A 5 -10.61 -8.39 12.59
CA THR A 5 -11.91 -8.51 13.26
C THR A 5 -11.95 -7.86 14.65
N LYS A 6 -10.80 -7.49 15.23
CA LYS A 6 -10.73 -6.89 16.58
C LYS A 6 -10.44 -5.39 16.57
N GLY A 7 -9.86 -4.87 15.49
CA GLY A 7 -9.56 -3.45 15.34
C GLY A 7 -10.80 -2.66 14.92
N THR A 8 -10.93 -1.44 15.45
CA THR A 8 -11.87 -0.44 14.91
C THR A 8 -11.24 0.19 13.66
N ASN A 9 -12.03 0.38 12.60
CA ASN A 9 -11.64 0.93 11.29
C ASN A 9 -10.77 -0.02 10.42
N TYR A 10 -10.10 0.55 9.40
CA TYR A 10 -9.27 -0.15 8.42
C TYR A 10 -7.99 0.64 8.13
N PRO A 11 -6.93 -0.01 7.60
CA PRO A 11 -5.67 0.66 7.36
C PRO A 11 -5.69 1.52 6.09
N LEU A 12 -4.99 2.65 6.16
CA LEU A 12 -4.44 3.34 5.00
C LEU A 12 -3.00 2.87 4.82
N VAL A 13 -2.72 2.23 3.68
CA VAL A 13 -1.37 1.87 3.26
C VAL A 13 -0.78 3.04 2.47
N ILE A 14 0.26 3.64 3.02
CA ILE A 14 1.08 4.66 2.38
C ILE A 14 2.30 3.96 1.78
N VAL A 15 2.60 4.25 0.52
CA VAL A 15 3.73 3.67 -0.20
C VAL A 15 4.55 4.79 -0.86
N HIS A 16 5.87 4.65 -0.79
CA HIS A 16 6.83 5.53 -1.42
C HIS A 16 7.91 4.69 -2.11
N ARG A 17 8.12 4.91 -3.41
CA ARG A 17 9.27 4.39 -4.14
C ARG A 17 10.49 5.29 -3.91
N ASN A 18 11.61 4.69 -3.55
CA ASN A 18 12.92 5.33 -3.58
C ASN A 18 13.61 5.07 -4.94
N ASP A 19 14.66 5.82 -5.26
CA ASP A 19 15.36 5.84 -6.57
C ASP A 19 15.99 4.49 -7.02
N SER A 20 15.82 3.40 -6.27
CA SER A 20 16.51 2.12 -6.44
C SER A 20 15.58 0.89 -6.43
N ASN A 21 14.32 1.03 -6.88
CA ASN A 21 13.30 -0.04 -6.84
C ASN A 21 12.96 -0.57 -5.43
N VAL A 22 13.39 0.17 -4.41
CA VAL A 22 13.06 -0.10 -3.02
C VAL A 22 11.82 0.72 -2.66
N PHE A 23 10.81 0.05 -2.14
CA PHE A 23 9.55 0.66 -1.74
C PHE A 23 9.43 0.61 -0.23
N TYR A 24 9.20 1.77 0.36
CA TYR A 24 8.85 1.91 1.76
C TYR A 24 7.31 1.92 1.90
N PHE A 25 6.80 1.04 2.74
CA PHE A 25 5.39 0.92 3.08
C PHE A 25 5.18 1.29 4.54
N GLN A 26 4.10 2.02 4.80
CA GLN A 26 3.62 2.34 6.14
C GLN A 26 2.10 2.14 6.19
N GLN A 27 1.61 1.47 7.23
CA GLN A 27 0.18 1.38 7.51
C GLN A 27 -0.18 2.27 8.70
N ILE A 28 -1.27 3.01 8.57
CA ILE A 28 -1.86 3.80 9.65
C ILE A 28 -3.35 3.51 9.75
N HIS A 29 -3.94 3.69 10.93
CA HIS A 29 -5.39 3.63 11.09
C HIS A 29 -6.03 4.82 10.34
N TYR A 30 -6.94 4.54 9.39
CA TYR A 30 -7.68 5.58 8.70
C TYR A 30 -8.76 6.16 9.63
N PHE A 31 -8.85 7.49 9.70
CA PHE A 31 -9.82 8.25 10.52
C PHE A 31 -9.73 8.08 12.05
N VAL A 32 -8.53 7.95 12.62
CA VAL A 32 -8.35 8.10 14.07
C VAL A 32 -7.87 9.53 14.37
N PRO A 33 -8.63 10.34 15.14
CA PRO A 33 -8.12 11.59 15.70
C PRO A 33 -6.91 11.28 16.57
N ILE A 34 -5.79 11.99 16.37
CA ILE A 34 -4.59 11.85 17.18
C ILE A 34 -4.90 12.46 18.56
N ASP A 35 -5.55 11.69 19.42
CA ASP A 35 -5.63 12.00 20.84
C ASP A 35 -4.37 11.41 21.48
N ASN A 36 -3.55 12.24 22.12
CA ASN A 36 -2.23 11.88 22.66
C ASN A 36 -2.25 10.73 23.71
N ASN A 37 -3.44 10.27 24.11
CA ASN A 37 -3.64 9.17 25.07
C ASN A 37 -3.89 7.80 24.41
N SER A 38 -3.89 7.67 23.08
CA SER A 38 -4.11 6.38 22.39
C SER A 38 -2.83 5.54 22.28
N VAL A 39 -2.24 5.19 23.41
CA VAL A 39 -1.03 4.35 23.49
C VAL A 39 -1.29 2.96 22.90
N SER A 40 -2.54 2.47 22.91
CA SER A 40 -2.91 1.13 22.42
C SER A 40 -3.04 0.98 20.90
N LEU A 41 -3.13 2.07 20.14
CA LEU A 41 -3.25 2.00 18.67
C LEU A 41 -1.90 1.83 17.97
N HIS A 42 -0.80 2.16 18.64
CA HIS A 42 0.54 2.04 18.06
C HIS A 42 1.03 0.58 17.99
N GLU A 43 0.45 -0.32 18.79
CA GLU A 43 0.85 -1.73 18.85
C GLU A 43 0.06 -2.65 17.89
N TYR A 44 -0.96 -2.13 17.20
CA TYR A 44 -1.81 -2.94 16.34
C TYR A 44 -1.43 -2.82 14.87
N SER A 45 -0.75 -3.83 14.32
CA SER A 45 -0.51 -3.95 12.89
C SER A 45 -1.49 -4.94 12.24
N TRP A 46 -2.04 -4.55 11.10
CA TRP A 46 -2.75 -5.49 10.23
C TRP A 46 -1.73 -6.32 9.44
N LYS A 47 -2.03 -7.61 9.29
CA LYS A 47 -1.37 -8.45 8.29
C LYS A 47 -2.09 -8.25 6.96
N ILE A 48 -1.46 -7.52 6.04
CA ILE A 48 -2.08 -7.06 4.79
C ILE A 48 -1.43 -7.79 3.61
N PRO A 49 -2.18 -8.59 2.84
CA PRO A 49 -1.72 -9.04 1.52
C PRO A 49 -1.83 -7.86 0.56
N ILE A 50 -0.69 -7.27 0.19
CA ILE A 50 -0.62 -6.18 -0.78
C ILE A 50 -0.49 -6.79 -2.17
N THR A 51 -1.56 -6.70 -2.96
CA THR A 51 -1.52 -7.00 -4.39
C THR A 51 -0.99 -5.80 -5.16
N TYR A 52 -0.19 -6.04 -6.20
CA TYR A 52 0.33 -4.99 -7.05
C TYR A 52 0.46 -5.36 -8.52
N LYS A 53 0.46 -4.33 -9.36
CA LYS A 53 0.78 -4.33 -10.78
C LYS A 53 1.64 -3.13 -11.12
N SER A 54 2.30 -3.19 -12.27
CA SER A 54 3.11 -2.10 -12.80
C SER A 54 2.83 -1.84 -14.28
N ALA A 55 3.42 -0.77 -14.81
CA ALA A 55 3.32 -0.38 -16.22
C ALA A 55 3.79 -1.46 -17.20
N GLU A 56 4.69 -2.36 -16.77
CA GLU A 56 5.24 -3.43 -17.60
C GLU A 56 4.32 -4.65 -17.66
N THR A 57 3.27 -4.69 -16.84
CA THR A 57 2.37 -5.84 -16.74
C THR A 57 1.31 -5.77 -17.85
N ASN A 58 1.48 -6.57 -18.91
CA ASN A 58 0.55 -6.60 -20.05
C ASN A 58 -0.78 -7.33 -19.76
N ASP A 59 -0.77 -8.33 -18.88
CA ASP A 59 -1.96 -9.12 -18.55
C ASP A 59 -2.56 -8.65 -17.22
N TRP A 60 -3.84 -8.24 -17.23
CA TRP A 60 -4.56 -7.88 -16.00
C TRP A 60 -4.77 -9.05 -15.03
N GLY A 61 -4.56 -10.29 -15.47
CA GLY A 61 -4.51 -11.49 -14.61
C GLY A 61 -3.21 -11.65 -13.82
N ASP A 62 -2.10 -11.07 -14.28
CA ASP A 62 -0.78 -11.24 -13.62
C ASP A 62 -0.61 -10.27 -12.43
N VAL A 63 -1.18 -10.65 -11.29
CA VAL A 63 -1.16 -9.87 -10.05
C VAL A 63 -0.13 -10.46 -9.10
N LYS A 64 0.91 -9.68 -8.76
CA LYS A 64 1.90 -10.07 -7.75
C LYS A 64 1.37 -9.73 -6.35
N THR A 65 1.77 -10.50 -5.34
CA THR A 65 1.35 -10.29 -3.94
C THR A 65 2.56 -10.30 -3.01
N ILE A 66 2.64 -9.32 -2.11
CA ILE A 66 3.58 -9.26 -0.97
C ILE A 66 2.80 -9.15 0.33
N TRP A 67 3.44 -9.46 1.46
CA TRP A 67 2.80 -9.44 2.77
C TRP A 67 3.40 -8.39 3.68
N MET A 68 2.61 -7.38 4.03
CA MET A 68 2.96 -6.42 5.05
C MET A 68 2.56 -6.98 6.42
N MET A 69 3.56 -7.31 7.25
CA MET A 69 3.36 -7.97 8.54
C MET A 69 3.40 -7.00 9.74
N ASN A 70 4.08 -5.86 9.57
CA ASN A 70 4.32 -4.85 10.60
C ASN A 70 3.81 -3.48 10.14
N ASN A 71 3.86 -2.49 11.03
CA ASN A 71 3.43 -1.11 10.73
C ASN A 71 4.23 -0.46 9.60
N THR A 72 5.47 -0.89 9.41
CA THR A 72 6.34 -0.46 8.32
C THR A 72 7.03 -1.66 7.69
N MET A 73 7.42 -1.51 6.42
CA MET A 73 8.10 -2.55 5.66
C MET A 73 8.89 -1.90 4.52
N ASN A 74 10.07 -2.44 4.22
CA ASN A 74 10.79 -2.15 2.99
C ASN A 74 10.75 -3.40 2.12
N GLU A 75 10.35 -3.26 0.86
CA GLU A 75 10.41 -4.35 -0.12
C GLU A 75 11.00 -3.87 -1.43
N THR A 76 11.80 -4.73 -2.05
CA THR A 76 12.27 -4.49 -3.42
C THR A 76 11.24 -5.07 -4.37
N LEU A 77 10.67 -4.21 -5.24
CA LEU A 77 9.75 -4.67 -6.27
C LEU A 77 10.41 -4.58 -7.63
N ASP A 78 10.20 -5.60 -8.44
CA ASP A 78 10.66 -5.66 -9.82
C ASP A 78 9.71 -4.82 -10.71
N ILE A 79 9.94 -3.51 -10.69
CA ILE A 79 9.18 -2.49 -11.43
C ILE A 79 10.19 -1.50 -12.01
N GLU A 80 10.01 -1.07 -13.26
CA GLU A 80 10.94 -0.11 -13.85
C GLU A 80 10.92 1.23 -13.09
N PRO A 81 12.09 1.89 -12.93
CA PRO A 81 12.20 3.10 -12.10
C PRO A 81 11.19 4.21 -12.46
N SER A 82 10.81 4.30 -13.74
CA SER A 82 9.88 5.31 -14.26
C SER A 82 8.45 4.80 -14.51
N GLY A 83 8.21 3.50 -14.30
CA GLY A 83 6.90 2.87 -14.49
C GLY A 83 5.93 3.19 -13.36
N TRP A 84 4.67 3.47 -13.68
CA TRP A 84 3.64 3.56 -12.65
C TRP A 84 3.45 2.21 -11.96
N TYR A 85 2.92 2.24 -10.74
CA TYR A 85 2.53 1.05 -10.00
C TYR A 85 1.16 1.22 -9.36
N LEU A 86 0.39 0.14 -9.31
CA LEU A 86 -0.96 0.12 -8.75
C LEU A 86 -1.01 -0.94 -7.66
N LEU A 87 -1.31 -0.54 -6.43
CA LEU A 87 -1.56 -1.44 -5.32
C LEU A 87 -3.06 -1.67 -5.13
N ASN A 88 -3.40 -2.75 -4.42
CA ASN A 88 -4.79 -3.17 -4.17
C ASN A 88 -5.55 -3.37 -5.49
N VAL A 89 -4.99 -4.22 -6.35
CA VAL A 89 -5.55 -4.50 -7.68
C VAL A 89 -6.99 -5.03 -7.54
N ASN A 90 -7.87 -4.50 -8.39
CA ASN A 90 -9.32 -4.76 -8.36
C ASN A 90 -10.01 -4.43 -7.03
N GLN A 91 -9.36 -3.63 -6.16
CA GLN A 91 -9.87 -3.30 -4.83
C GLN A 91 -10.24 -4.55 -4.00
N SER A 92 -9.48 -5.63 -4.19
CA SER A 92 -9.73 -6.94 -3.57
C SER A 92 -9.41 -6.98 -2.07
N GLY A 93 -8.54 -6.08 -1.60
CA GLY A 93 -8.19 -5.92 -0.19
C GLY A 93 -9.00 -4.83 0.51
N PHE A 94 -9.32 -5.05 1.79
CA PHE A 94 -10.06 -4.11 2.63
C PHE A 94 -9.14 -3.03 3.24
N TYR A 95 -8.48 -2.25 2.40
CA TYR A 95 -7.61 -1.15 2.80
C TYR A 95 -7.57 -0.07 1.72
N ARG A 96 -7.19 1.15 2.09
CA ARG A 96 -6.95 2.24 1.14
C ARG A 96 -5.46 2.37 0.83
N VAL A 97 -5.14 2.93 -0.33
CA VAL A 97 -3.76 3.17 -0.78
C VAL A 97 -3.55 4.66 -0.96
N HIS A 98 -2.40 5.16 -0.49
CA HIS A 98 -1.89 6.48 -0.79
C HIS A 98 -0.46 6.36 -1.33
N TYR A 99 -0.25 6.84 -2.55
CA TYR A 99 1.09 6.99 -3.12
C TYR A 99 1.67 8.32 -2.68
N GLY A 100 2.72 8.28 -1.86
CA GLY A 100 3.35 9.49 -1.33
C GLY A 100 4.57 9.96 -2.11
N ASP A 101 4.82 9.36 -3.27
CA ASP A 101 5.75 9.81 -4.30
C ASP A 101 4.98 10.45 -5.48
N ASN A 102 5.60 10.58 -6.65
CA ASN A 102 4.97 11.13 -7.84
C ASN A 102 4.06 10.13 -8.58
N ASN A 103 3.81 8.92 -8.06
CA ASN A 103 3.09 7.88 -8.79
C ASN A 103 1.62 8.23 -9.07
N TRP A 104 0.98 9.08 -8.25
CA TRP A 104 -0.34 9.64 -8.60
C TRP A 104 -0.31 10.36 -9.95
N LEU A 105 0.74 11.13 -10.24
CA LEU A 105 0.88 11.83 -11.52
C LEU A 105 1.08 10.86 -12.68
N LEU A 106 1.85 9.77 -12.46
CA LEU A 106 2.07 8.72 -13.46
C LEU A 106 0.77 7.98 -13.78
N LEU A 107 0.00 7.60 -12.76
CA LEU A 107 -1.32 6.95 -12.93
C LEU A 107 -2.32 7.88 -13.64
N ILE A 108 -2.39 9.16 -13.25
CA ILE A 108 -3.27 10.14 -13.91
C ILE A 108 -2.88 10.30 -15.39
N LYS A 109 -1.57 10.35 -15.69
CA LYS A 109 -1.09 10.42 -17.08
C LYS A 109 -1.50 9.20 -17.89
N HIS A 110 -1.45 8.01 -17.30
CA HIS A 110 -1.86 6.77 -17.96
C HIS A 110 -3.37 6.75 -18.28
N CYS A 111 -4.23 7.17 -17.36
CA CYS A 111 -5.69 7.18 -17.57
C CYS A 111 -6.20 8.25 -18.54
N LYS A 112 -5.36 9.21 -18.95
CA LYS A 112 -5.72 10.27 -19.90
C LYS A 112 -5.44 9.93 -21.36
N GLN A 113 -4.77 8.80 -21.62
CA GLN A 113 -4.55 8.27 -22.96
C GLN A 113 -5.76 7.49 -23.42
#